data_AF-A0A1M7BSW1-F1
#
_entry.id   AF-A0A1M7BSW1-F1
#
_cell.length_a   1.000
_cell.length_b   1.000
_cell.length_c   1.000
_cell.angle_alpha   90.00
_cell.angle_beta   90.00
_cell.angle_gamma   90.00
#
_symmetry.space_group_name_H-M   'P 1'
#
loop_
_entity.id
_entity.type
_entity.pdbx_description
1 polymer ?
#
loop_
_entity_poly.entity_id
_entity_poly.type
_entity_poly.pdbx_seq_one_letter_code
_entity_poly.pdbx_strand_id
1 'polypeptide(L)'
;MKKILTICFILILTSCKLYAQQIKIINIEKQSDNNGAFLNINCQLINDSEKEIILPLQIEEAYNDYSSYYNVKTSPKDIFYKLESVPFPLDTEYPKLTKENLLICKPKSTSNFVVKTNKMRNGGLKMYNDKNLKKIKVIYFPFIIQNKEMFLESEIKDIQFYDKKIESNFFVLEK
;
A
#
# COMPACT_ATOMS: atom_id res chain seq x y z
N MET A 1 11.98 -36.15 31.44
CA MET A 1 11.72 -34.70 31.61
C MET A 1 12.31 -33.79 30.52
N LYS A 2 13.34 -34.19 29.75
CA LYS A 2 13.93 -33.33 28.69
C LYS A 2 13.04 -33.08 27.46
N LYS A 3 12.14 -34.02 27.10
CA LYS A 3 11.34 -33.94 25.85
C LYS A 3 10.19 -32.93 25.89
N ILE A 4 9.61 -32.65 27.06
CA ILE A 4 8.48 -31.72 27.20
C ILE A 4 8.95 -30.26 27.08
N LEU A 5 10.13 -29.94 27.64
CA LEU A 5 10.72 -28.60 27.56
C LEU A 5 11.04 -28.18 26.11
N THR A 6 11.52 -29.11 25.28
CA THR A 6 11.86 -28.85 23.87
C THR A 6 10.62 -28.59 23.01
N ILE A 7 9.52 -29.30 23.27
CA ILE A 7 8.27 -29.14 22.52
C ILE A 7 7.60 -27.79 22.84
N CYS A 8 7.66 -27.33 24.10
CA CYS A 8 7.21 -25.98 24.47
C CYS A 8 8.05 -24.87 23.82
N PHE A 9 9.37 -25.03 23.74
CA PHE A 9 10.25 -24.03 23.10
C PHE A 9 10.05 -23.95 21.58
N ILE A 10 9.80 -25.09 20.93
CA ILE A 10 9.50 -25.13 19.48
C ILE A 10 8.13 -24.50 19.21
N LEU A 11 7.12 -24.72 20.06
CA LEU A 11 5.81 -24.08 19.90
C LEU A 11 5.87 -22.56 20.11
N ILE A 12 6.65 -22.07 21.08
CA ILE A 12 6.84 -20.62 21.33
C ILE A 12 7.61 -19.92 20.19
N LEU A 13 8.53 -20.61 19.50
CA LEU A 13 9.24 -20.08 18.32
C LEU A 13 8.44 -20.20 17.01
N THR A 14 7.54 -21.18 16.92
CA THR A 14 6.73 -21.43 15.71
C THR A 14 5.40 -20.68 15.70
N SER A 15 4.90 -20.22 16.85
CA SER A 15 3.82 -19.23 16.94
C SER A 15 4.38 -17.81 17.19
N CYS A 16 3.97 -16.85 16.36
CA CYS A 16 3.90 -15.41 16.67
C CYS A 16 5.08 -14.45 16.38
N LYS A 17 6.14 -14.84 15.65
CA LYS A 17 6.82 -13.88 14.73
C LYS A 17 6.08 -13.75 13.38
N LEU A 18 4.84 -14.23 13.33
CA LEU A 18 4.00 -14.43 12.15
C LEU A 18 3.47 -13.13 11.50
N TYR A 19 3.87 -11.95 11.97
CA TYR A 19 3.62 -10.68 11.27
C TYR A 19 4.84 -9.78 11.38
N ALA A 20 5.90 -10.09 10.62
CA ALA A 20 7.12 -9.29 10.67
C ALA A 20 6.96 -7.91 10.00
N GLN A 21 5.88 -7.68 9.25
CA GLN A 21 5.69 -6.46 8.48
C GLN A 21 4.37 -5.81 8.85
N GLN A 22 4.42 -4.52 9.16
CA GLN A 22 3.24 -3.75 9.50
C GLN A 22 3.25 -2.41 8.78
N ILE A 23 2.07 -1.97 8.33
CA ILE A 23 1.84 -0.58 7.96
C ILE A 23 1.20 0.12 9.17
N LYS A 24 1.75 1.25 9.59
CA LYS A 24 1.16 2.12 10.62
C LYS A 24 0.79 3.45 9.97
N ILE A 25 -0.48 3.84 10.06
CA ILE A 25 -0.92 5.18 9.64
C ILE A 25 -0.52 6.14 10.77
N ILE A 26 0.23 7.19 10.44
CA ILE A 26 0.68 8.22 11.37
C ILE A 26 -0.37 9.32 11.48
N ASN A 27 -0.76 9.88 10.34
CA ASN A 27 -1.80 10.90 10.23
C ASN A 27 -2.41 10.87 8.82
N ILE A 28 -3.44 11.71 8.62
CA ILE A 28 -4.12 11.86 7.33
C ILE A 28 -4.31 13.35 7.08
N GLU A 29 -3.88 13.83 5.91
CA GLU A 29 -3.99 15.22 5.51
C GLU A 29 -4.94 15.34 4.31
N LYS A 30 -5.87 16.29 4.38
CA LYS A 30 -6.72 16.65 3.25
C LYS A 30 -6.00 17.69 2.40
N GLN A 31 -5.87 17.41 1.12
CA GLN A 31 -5.27 18.30 0.13
C GLN A 31 -6.28 18.60 -0.97
N SER A 32 -6.15 19.77 -1.61
CA SER A 32 -7.00 20.17 -2.73
C SER A 32 -6.20 20.97 -3.74
N ASP A 33 -6.37 20.67 -5.01
CA ASP A 33 -5.84 21.42 -6.14
C ASP A 33 -6.95 21.76 -7.14
N ASN A 34 -6.57 22.38 -8.26
CA ASN A 34 -7.51 22.74 -9.34
C ASN A 34 -8.25 21.53 -9.95
N ASN A 35 -7.76 20.31 -9.71
CA ASN A 35 -8.25 19.07 -10.29
C ASN A 35 -9.04 18.21 -9.29
N GLY A 36 -9.18 18.65 -8.03
CA GLY A 36 -10.00 17.99 -7.02
C GLY A 36 -9.40 17.98 -5.62
N ALA A 37 -10.14 17.36 -4.69
CA ALA A 37 -9.64 17.04 -3.36
C ALA A 37 -9.18 15.58 -3.28
N PHE A 38 -8.18 15.33 -2.43
CA PHE A 38 -7.65 14.00 -2.12
C PHE A 38 -7.11 13.94 -0.69
N LEU A 39 -6.85 12.73 -0.19
CA LEU A 39 -6.19 12.51 1.09
C LEU A 39 -4.77 11.99 0.88
N ASN A 40 -3.82 12.60 1.58
CA ASN A 40 -2.51 12.03 1.83
C ASN A 40 -2.58 11.21 3.12
N ILE A 41 -2.40 9.90 3.02
CA ILE A 41 -2.36 9.00 4.17
C ILE A 41 -0.88 8.74 4.48
N ASN A 42 -0.34 9.48 5.47
CA ASN A 42 1.06 9.36 5.87
C ASN A 42 1.25 8.08 6.69
N CYS A 43 2.13 7.21 6.23
CA CYS A 43 2.32 5.87 6.74
C CYS A 43 3.77 5.59 7.11
N GLN A 44 3.95 4.60 7.98
CA GLN A 44 5.20 3.93 8.30
C GLN A 44 5.10 2.47 7.91
N LEU A 45 6.07 2.00 7.12
CA LEU A 45 6.33 0.57 6.97
C LEU A 45 7.32 0.17 8.06
N ILE A 46 6.93 -0.79 8.89
CA ILE A 46 7.77 -1.38 9.93
C ILE A 46 8.26 -2.72 9.42
N ASN A 47 9.59 -2.84 9.27
CA ASN A 47 10.26 -4.06 8.85
C ASN A 47 10.98 -4.76 10.00
N ASP A 48 10.30 -5.74 10.61
CA ASP A 48 10.86 -6.58 11.66
C ASP A 48 11.52 -7.86 11.12
N SER A 49 11.74 -7.96 9.80
CA SER A 49 12.47 -9.09 9.21
C SER A 49 13.99 -8.85 9.23
N GLU A 50 14.73 -9.93 8.96
CA GLU A 50 16.19 -9.88 8.76
C GLU A 50 16.57 -9.48 7.32
N LYS A 51 15.59 -9.23 6.44
CA LYS A 51 15.81 -8.94 5.03
C LYS A 51 15.28 -7.56 4.68
N GLU A 52 15.88 -6.96 3.66
CA GLU A 52 15.34 -5.76 3.04
C GLU A 52 14.02 -6.08 2.35
N ILE A 53 13.10 -5.13 2.38
CA ILE A 53 11.80 -5.21 1.74
C ILE A 53 11.64 -4.03 0.80
N ILE A 54 11.23 -4.34 -0.43
CA ILE A 54 11.01 -3.35 -1.48
C ILE A 54 9.53 -3.42 -1.87
N LEU A 55 8.82 -2.31 -1.68
CA LEU A 55 7.45 -2.15 -2.15
C LEU A 55 7.45 -1.10 -3.28
N PRO A 56 6.62 -1.26 -4.31
CA PRO A 56 6.36 -0.17 -5.24
C PRO A 56 5.59 0.95 -4.49
N LEU A 57 5.83 2.19 -4.87
CA LEU A 57 5.00 3.34 -4.50
C LEU A 57 4.00 3.63 -5.62
N GLN A 58 2.90 4.28 -5.26
CA GLN A 58 1.92 4.73 -6.24
C GLN A 58 2.54 5.83 -7.12
N ILE A 59 2.45 5.67 -8.44
CA ILE A 59 2.76 6.75 -9.39
C ILE A 59 1.52 7.63 -9.53
N GLU A 60 1.70 8.95 -9.46
CA GLU A 60 0.60 9.89 -9.66
C GLU A 60 0.03 9.82 -11.09
N GLU A 61 -1.26 10.06 -11.22
CA GLU A 61 -1.95 10.28 -12.52
C GLU A 61 -2.01 9.10 -13.49
N ALA A 62 -1.51 7.93 -13.10
CA ALA A 62 -1.52 6.75 -13.94
C ALA A 62 -2.70 5.81 -13.62
N TYR A 63 -3.57 5.59 -14.60
CA TYR A 63 -4.50 4.45 -14.60
C TYR A 63 -3.72 3.16 -14.87
N ASN A 64 -2.88 2.73 -13.93
CA ASN A 64 -2.05 1.54 -14.09
C ASN A 64 -2.19 0.57 -12.91
N ASP A 65 -1.72 -0.67 -13.10
CA ASP A 65 -1.70 -1.72 -12.05
C ASP A 65 -1.02 -1.25 -10.76
N TYR A 66 -0.15 -0.24 -10.83
CA TYR A 66 0.56 0.29 -9.65
C TYR A 66 -0.34 1.02 -8.66
N SER A 67 -1.40 1.65 -9.15
CA SER A 67 -2.44 2.22 -8.29
C SER A 67 -3.20 1.16 -7.46
N SER A 68 -3.08 -0.13 -7.82
CA SER A 68 -3.78 -1.23 -7.15
C SER A 68 -3.00 -1.91 -6.02
N TYR A 69 -1.69 -1.62 -5.85
CA TYR A 69 -0.91 -2.23 -4.75
C TYR A 69 -1.40 -1.79 -3.38
N TYR A 70 -1.92 -0.57 -3.24
CA TYR A 70 -2.44 -0.07 -1.97
C TYR A 70 -3.94 0.15 -2.07
N ASN A 71 -4.70 -0.59 -1.27
CA ASN A 71 -6.13 -0.41 -1.12
C ASN A 71 -6.41 0.34 0.19
N VAL A 72 -7.29 1.34 0.12
CA VAL A 72 -7.76 2.10 1.27
C VAL A 72 -9.16 1.62 1.65
N LYS A 73 -9.29 0.92 2.78
CA LYS A 73 -10.58 0.53 3.35
C LYS A 73 -11.09 1.59 4.32
N THR A 74 -12.40 1.84 4.29
CA THR A 74 -13.06 2.85 5.13
C THR A 74 -14.12 2.23 6.04
N SER A 75 -14.49 2.96 7.09
CA SER A 75 -15.67 2.68 7.92
C SER A 75 -16.46 3.98 8.12
N PRO A 76 -17.76 4.04 7.72
CA PRO A 76 -18.54 3.02 7.01
C PRO A 76 -17.88 2.61 5.67
N LYS A 77 -18.20 1.40 5.17
CA LYS A 77 -17.48 0.77 4.06
C LYS A 77 -17.54 1.59 2.76
N ASP A 78 -16.48 1.46 1.97
CA ASP A 78 -16.41 1.81 0.54
C ASP A 78 -16.79 3.27 0.20
N ILE A 79 -16.42 4.22 1.07
CA ILE A 79 -16.57 5.67 0.82
C ILE A 79 -15.65 6.15 -0.33
N PHE A 80 -14.59 5.38 -0.61
CA PHE A 80 -13.78 5.53 -1.81
C PHE A 80 -14.25 4.52 -2.85
N TYR A 81 -14.75 5.00 -3.99
CA TYR A 81 -14.94 4.13 -5.15
C TYR A 81 -13.56 3.73 -5.67
N LYS A 82 -13.28 2.42 -5.66
CA LYS A 82 -12.24 1.85 -6.49
C LYS A 82 -12.75 1.96 -7.92
N LEU A 83 -12.04 2.69 -8.79
CA LEU A 83 -12.28 2.54 -10.22
C LEU A 83 -12.08 1.05 -10.50
N GLU A 84 -13.14 0.38 -10.93
CA GLU A 84 -12.98 -0.91 -11.58
C GLU A 84 -11.94 -0.69 -12.66
N SER A 85 -10.89 -1.51 -12.64
CA SER A 85 -9.80 -1.46 -13.62
C SER A 85 -10.44 -1.57 -14.99
N VAL A 86 -10.63 -0.42 -15.65
CA VAL A 86 -11.09 -0.37 -17.02
C VAL A 86 -10.02 -1.11 -17.83
N PRO A 87 -10.38 -2.04 -18.72
CA PRO A 87 -9.41 -2.74 -19.53
C PRO A 87 -8.44 -1.72 -20.15
N PHE A 88 -7.15 -1.97 -19.97
CA PHE A 88 -6.07 -1.12 -20.44
C PHE A 88 -6.28 -0.76 -21.91
N PRO A 89 -6.50 0.51 -22.28
CA PRO A 89 -6.43 0.91 -23.68
C PRO A 89 -5.06 0.49 -24.24
N LEU A 90 -5.11 -0.32 -25.30
CA LEU A 90 -3.94 -0.99 -25.90
C LEU A 90 -2.92 -0.01 -26.51
N ASP A 91 -3.31 1.25 -26.71
CA ASP A 91 -2.51 2.30 -27.35
C ASP A 91 -2.11 3.44 -26.40
N THR A 92 -2.19 3.21 -25.08
CA THR A 92 -1.77 4.20 -24.07
C THR A 92 -0.41 3.84 -23.51
N GLU A 93 0.53 4.78 -23.55
CA GLU A 93 1.80 4.64 -22.84
C GLU A 93 1.57 4.86 -21.35
N TYR A 94 1.87 3.85 -20.53
CA TYR A 94 1.77 3.94 -19.08
C TYR A 94 3.13 4.30 -18.49
N PRO A 95 3.18 5.19 -17.48
CA PRO A 95 4.44 5.50 -16.83
C PRO A 95 4.97 4.24 -16.16
N LYS A 96 6.25 3.97 -16.42
CA LYS A 96 7.00 2.88 -15.81
C LYS A 96 7.46 3.27 -14.41
N LEU A 97 7.54 2.28 -13.50
CA LEU A 97 8.20 2.49 -12.22
C LEU A 97 9.71 2.70 -12.45
N THR A 98 10.25 3.72 -11.80
CA THR A 98 11.69 3.97 -11.65
C THR A 98 12.13 3.63 -10.23
N LYS A 99 13.43 3.74 -9.94
CA LYS A 99 13.97 3.62 -8.57
C LYS A 99 13.36 4.62 -7.59
N GLU A 100 12.94 5.79 -8.06
CA GLU A 100 12.32 6.82 -7.22
C GLU A 100 10.92 6.40 -6.73
N ASN A 101 10.29 5.47 -7.43
CA ASN A 101 8.99 4.92 -7.07
C ASN A 101 9.11 3.67 -6.21
N LEU A 102 10.25 3.44 -5.53
CA LEU A 102 10.45 2.30 -4.66
C LEU A 102 10.53 2.74 -3.20
N LEU A 103 9.72 2.09 -2.36
CA LEU A 103 9.88 2.13 -0.91
C LEU A 103 10.81 1.00 -0.50
N ILE A 104 12.03 1.37 -0.12
CA ILE A 104 13.02 0.44 0.43
C ILE A 104 12.99 0.54 1.96
N CYS A 105 12.80 -0.59 2.63
CA CYS A 105 12.82 -0.67 4.08
C CYS A 105 13.85 -1.70 4.53
N LYS A 106 14.90 -1.22 5.19
CA LYS A 106 16.02 -2.04 5.68
C LYS A 106 15.55 -3.01 6.77
N PRO A 107 16.27 -4.11 7.01
CA PRO A 107 16.01 -4.99 8.14
C PRO A 107 15.92 -4.21 9.46
N LYS A 108 15.00 -4.60 10.34
CA LYS A 108 14.81 -4.04 11.69
C LYS A 108 14.68 -2.51 11.70
N SER A 109 13.98 -1.96 10.71
CA SER A 109 13.87 -0.51 10.55
C SER A 109 12.45 -0.07 10.18
N THR A 110 12.25 1.23 10.15
CA THR A 110 10.99 1.85 9.70
C THR A 110 11.25 2.82 8.57
N SER A 111 10.42 2.79 7.53
CA SER A 111 10.45 3.75 6.42
C SER A 111 9.12 4.49 6.30
N ASN A 112 9.17 5.81 6.17
CA ASN A 112 7.97 6.62 5.96
C ASN A 112 7.58 6.62 4.47
N PHE A 113 6.28 6.65 4.19
CA PHE A 113 5.75 6.78 2.84
C PHE A 113 4.34 7.38 2.86
N VAL A 114 3.85 7.81 1.69
CA VAL A 114 2.52 8.41 1.53
C VAL A 114 1.70 7.58 0.55
N VAL A 115 0.47 7.23 0.95
CA VAL A 115 -0.53 6.68 0.04
C VAL A 115 -1.52 7.80 -0.29
N LYS A 116 -1.72 8.09 -1.58
CA LYS A 116 -2.60 9.16 -2.03
C LYS A 116 -3.91 8.58 -2.54
N THR A 117 -5.04 9.04 -2.01
CA THR A 117 -6.33 8.64 -2.57
C THR A 117 -6.55 9.32 -3.93
N ASN A 118 -7.37 8.71 -4.79
CA ASN A 118 -7.75 9.32 -6.06
C ASN A 118 -8.41 10.70 -5.89
N LYS A 119 -8.18 11.61 -6.85
CA LYS A 119 -8.73 12.98 -6.87
C LYS A 119 -10.22 12.99 -7.22
N MET A 120 -10.97 13.91 -6.63
CA MET A 120 -12.37 14.20 -6.98
C MET A 120 -12.47 15.16 -8.19
N ARG A 121 -12.78 14.66 -9.40
CA ARG A 121 -13.11 15.55 -10.53
C ARG A 121 -14.59 15.96 -10.52
N ASN A 122 -14.87 17.22 -10.85
CA ASN A 122 -16.23 17.70 -11.15
C ASN A 122 -16.73 17.01 -12.43
N GLY A 123 -17.57 15.97 -12.30
CA GLY A 123 -18.31 15.45 -13.46
C GLY A 123 -18.56 13.95 -13.60
N GLY A 124 -18.34 13.06 -12.61
CA GLY A 124 -18.69 11.66 -12.90
C GLY A 124 -18.70 10.59 -11.82
N LEU A 125 -17.97 10.73 -10.71
CA LEU A 125 -18.05 9.78 -9.60
C LEU A 125 -18.04 10.59 -8.31
N LYS A 126 -19.13 10.51 -7.53
CA LYS A 126 -19.21 11.10 -6.19
C LYS A 126 -18.17 10.40 -5.31
N MET A 127 -16.97 10.96 -5.23
CA MET A 127 -15.89 10.45 -4.40
C MET A 127 -15.81 11.28 -3.11
N TYR A 128 -15.62 10.62 -1.97
CA TYR A 128 -15.37 11.22 -0.65
C TYR A 128 -16.46 12.16 -0.09
N ASN A 129 -17.35 11.60 0.75
CA ASN A 129 -18.10 12.39 1.72
C ASN A 129 -17.35 12.33 3.08
N ASP A 130 -16.42 13.26 3.31
CA ASP A 130 -15.66 13.38 4.57
C ASP A 130 -16.56 13.34 5.80
N LYS A 131 -17.74 13.96 5.73
CA LYS A 131 -18.66 14.12 6.87
C LYS A 131 -18.96 12.80 7.60
N ASN A 132 -18.89 11.68 6.89
CA ASN A 132 -19.20 10.36 7.44
C ASN A 132 -17.98 9.45 7.61
N LEU A 133 -16.80 9.84 7.13
CA LEU A 133 -15.60 9.01 7.25
C LEU A 133 -15.11 9.01 8.71
N LYS A 134 -15.11 7.84 9.34
CA LYS A 134 -14.69 7.68 10.75
C LYS A 134 -13.37 6.96 10.90
N LYS A 135 -13.12 5.95 10.07
CA LYS A 135 -11.89 5.14 10.15
C LYS A 135 -11.34 4.80 8.77
N ILE A 136 -10.03 4.72 8.68
CA ILE A 136 -9.28 4.33 7.48
C ILE A 136 -8.33 3.18 7.81
N LYS A 137 -8.13 2.27 6.87
CA LYS A 137 -7.09 1.23 6.90
C LYS A 137 -6.40 1.15 5.54
N VAL A 138 -5.08 1.01 5.53
CA VAL A 138 -4.27 0.80 4.32
C VAL A 138 -3.91 -0.68 4.22
N ILE A 139 -4.01 -1.22 3.01
CA ILE A 139 -3.70 -2.61 2.70
C ILE A 139 -2.79 -2.64 1.49
N TYR A 140 -1.55 -3.08 1.68
CA TYR A 140 -0.68 -3.50 0.60
C TYR A 140 -1.10 -4.90 0.13
N PHE A 141 -1.43 -5.04 -1.15
CA PHE A 141 -1.72 -6.31 -1.80
C PHE A 141 -0.65 -6.58 -2.87
N PRO A 142 0.17 -7.63 -2.73
CA PRO A 142 1.15 -7.98 -3.75
C PRO A 142 0.40 -8.44 -5.01
N PHE A 143 0.86 -7.99 -6.17
CA PHE A 143 0.39 -8.47 -7.46
C PHE A 143 1.59 -8.82 -8.34
N ILE A 144 1.45 -9.88 -9.14
CA ILE A 144 2.47 -10.33 -10.08
C ILE A 144 2.38 -9.44 -11.31
N ILE A 145 3.42 -8.64 -11.56
CA ILE A 145 3.55 -7.88 -12.80
C ILE A 145 3.86 -8.88 -13.92
N GLN A 146 2.83 -9.27 -14.68
CA GLN A 146 2.98 -10.28 -15.74
C GLN A 146 3.85 -9.77 -16.90
N ASN A 147 3.85 -8.47 -17.18
CA ASN A 147 4.63 -7.83 -18.25
C ASN A 147 5.60 -6.79 -17.69
N LYS A 148 6.63 -7.24 -16.96
CA LYS A 148 7.62 -6.35 -16.32
C LYS A 148 8.20 -5.29 -17.27
N GLU A 149 8.47 -5.64 -18.53
CA GLU A 149 9.06 -4.72 -19.52
C GLU A 149 8.17 -3.53 -19.88
N MET A 150 6.85 -3.73 -19.83
CA MET A 150 5.85 -2.70 -20.10
C MET A 150 5.75 -1.71 -18.95
N PHE A 151 6.01 -2.16 -17.72
CA PHE A 151 5.66 -1.40 -16.53
C PHE A 151 6.86 -1.02 -15.64
N LEU A 152 8.03 -1.63 -15.81
CA LEU A 152 9.24 -1.36 -15.03
C LEU A 152 10.32 -0.75 -15.93
N GLU A 153 11.02 0.26 -15.43
CA GLU A 153 12.23 0.73 -16.10
C GLU A 153 13.36 -0.31 -16.05
N SER A 154 14.26 -0.21 -17.02
CA SER A 154 15.38 -1.15 -17.18
C SER A 154 16.24 -1.29 -15.92
N GLU A 155 16.36 -0.22 -15.14
CA GLU A 155 17.14 -0.12 -13.91
C GLU A 155 16.57 -0.90 -12.72
N ILE A 156 15.29 -1.31 -12.77
CA ILE A 156 14.61 -2.03 -11.69
C ILE A 156 13.93 -3.32 -12.14
N LYS A 157 14.12 -3.75 -13.40
CA LYS A 157 13.46 -4.93 -13.98
C LYS A 157 13.70 -6.22 -13.17
N ASP A 158 14.89 -6.35 -12.59
CA ASP A 158 15.34 -7.54 -11.87
C ASP A 158 15.08 -7.47 -10.36
N ILE A 159 14.47 -6.38 -9.87
CA ILE A 159 14.12 -6.26 -8.45
C ILE A 159 13.04 -7.27 -8.07
N GLN A 160 13.24 -7.87 -6.89
CA GLN A 160 12.25 -8.71 -6.24
C GLN A 160 11.41 -7.85 -5.27
N PHE A 161 10.16 -7.60 -5.65
CA PHE A 161 9.20 -6.97 -4.76
C PHE A 161 8.75 -7.94 -3.66
N TYR A 162 8.32 -7.38 -2.53
CA TYR A 162 7.71 -8.15 -1.47
C TYR A 162 6.41 -8.80 -1.96
N ASP A 163 6.26 -10.10 -1.67
CA ASP A 163 5.23 -10.94 -2.27
C ASP A 163 4.10 -11.30 -1.31
N LYS A 164 4.07 -10.69 -0.11
CA LYS A 164 3.04 -10.94 0.90
C LYS A 164 2.24 -9.68 1.20
N LYS A 165 0.98 -9.91 1.54
CA LYS A 165 0.05 -8.87 1.96
C LYS A 165 0.49 -8.23 3.27
N ILE A 166 0.39 -6.90 3.37
CA ILE A 166 0.64 -6.14 4.61
C ILE A 166 -0.59 -5.27 4.88
N GLU A 167 -1.05 -5.23 6.13
CA GLU A 167 -2.24 -4.48 6.50
C GLU A 167 -1.96 -3.58 7.70
N SER A 168 -2.53 -2.37 7.68
CA SER A 168 -2.57 -1.52 8.87
C SER A 168 -3.70 -1.90 9.81
N ASN A 169 -3.60 -1.44 11.05
CA ASN A 169 -4.78 -1.28 11.91
C ASN A 169 -5.65 -0.13 11.38
N PHE A 170 -6.92 -0.09 11.81
CA PHE A 170 -7.77 1.07 11.52
C PHE A 170 -7.26 2.30 12.27
N PHE A 171 -7.00 3.36 11.52
CA PHE A 171 -6.80 4.71 12.04
C PHE A 171 -8.15 5.36 12.24
N VAL A 172 -8.40 5.92 13.44
CA VAL A 172 -9.62 6.65 13.75
C VAL A 172 -9.38 8.13 13.46
N LEU A 173 -10.25 8.73 12.66
CA LEU A 173 -10.24 10.17 12.45
C LEU A 173 -10.93 10.81 13.65
N GLU A 174 -10.16 11.50 14.49
CA GLU A 174 -10.71 12.35 15.54
C GLU A 174 -11.54 13.46 14.88
N LYS A 175 -12.70 13.78 15.48
CA LYS A 175 -13.60 14.82 15.01
C LYS A 175 -13.22 16.16 15.59
#